data_AF-A0A212CF67-F1
#
_entry.id   AF-A0A212CF67-F1
#
_cell.length_a   1.000
_cell.length_b   1.000
_cell.length_c   1.000
_cell.angle_alpha   90.00
_cell.angle_beta   90.00
_cell.angle_gamma   90.00
#
_symmetry.space_group_name_H-M   'P 1'
#
loop_
_entity.id
_entity.type
_entity.pdbx_description
1 polymer ?
#
loop_
_entity_poly.entity_id
_entity_poly.type
_entity_poly.pdbx_seq_one_letter_code
_entity_poly.pdbx_strand_id
1 'polypeptide(L)'
;MPRLLGDLDRATFRKLLKLVVSSLQGEDCREAVRHLRAGADLPEEQLGALIAGTHTLLQQALRLPPASLKPDTFKNQLQELCIPQDLVVDLASVGARLPHVADFRWRVDVAISTSALARSLQPSVLMHLKLSDGSALHFEVPTAKFQELRFAVALVLKEMAELEKRCERKLQD
;
A
#
# COMPACT_ATOMS: atom_id res chain seq x y z
N MET A 1 14.66 0.43 17.14
CA MET A 1 13.66 -0.55 16.66
C MET A 1 14.19 -2.00 16.69
N PRO A 2 15.36 -2.37 16.12
CA PRO A 2 15.80 -3.78 16.12
C PRO A 2 15.99 -4.38 17.52
N ARG A 3 16.53 -3.58 18.46
CA ARG A 3 16.66 -4.00 19.88
C ARG A 3 15.31 -4.25 20.55
N LEU A 4 14.31 -3.42 20.25
CA LEU A 4 12.94 -3.55 20.79
C LEU A 4 12.19 -4.75 20.18
N LEU A 5 12.58 -5.20 18.99
CA LEU A 5 12.02 -6.40 18.37
C LEU A 5 12.56 -7.70 18.99
N GLY A 6 13.79 -7.68 19.52
CA GLY A 6 14.39 -8.85 20.18
C GLY A 6 13.74 -9.19 21.52
N ASP A 7 13.13 -8.21 22.18
CA ASP A 7 12.48 -8.38 23.48
C ASP A 7 10.99 -8.78 23.35
N LEU A 8 10.43 -8.77 22.14
CA LEU A 8 9.02 -9.12 21.91
C LEU A 8 8.83 -10.61 21.70
N ASP A 9 7.78 -11.17 22.29
CA ASP A 9 7.33 -12.50 21.94
C ASP A 9 6.73 -12.51 20.52
N ARG A 10 6.87 -13.66 19.85
CA ARG A 10 6.42 -13.83 18.47
C ARG A 10 4.90 -13.67 18.29
N ALA A 11 4.09 -13.89 19.32
CA ALA A 11 2.64 -13.72 19.21
C ALA A 11 2.25 -12.25 19.23
N THR A 12 2.87 -11.44 20.10
CA THR A 12 2.70 -9.99 20.13
C THR A 12 3.24 -9.34 18.86
N PHE A 13 4.38 -9.79 18.34
CA PHE A 13 4.90 -9.31 17.06
C PHE A 13 3.93 -9.56 15.91
N ARG A 14 3.33 -10.76 15.83
CA ARG A 14 2.35 -11.08 14.78
C ARG A 14 1.08 -10.23 14.89
N LYS A 15 0.62 -9.91 16.11
CA LYS A 15 -0.49 -8.98 16.33
C LYS A 15 -0.13 -7.55 15.88
N LEU A 16 1.07 -7.09 16.20
CA LEU A 16 1.61 -5.80 15.76
C LEU A 16 1.71 -5.74 14.23
N LEU A 17 2.24 -6.79 13.61
CA LEU A 17 2.35 -6.89 12.16
C LEU A 17 0.97 -6.84 11.50
N LYS A 18 -0.01 -7.59 12.02
CA LYS A 18 -1.39 -7.55 11.52
C LYS A 18 -2.00 -6.15 11.63
N LEU A 19 -1.77 -5.47 12.75
CA LEU A 19 -2.23 -4.10 12.97
C LEU A 19 -1.62 -3.12 11.95
N VAL A 20 -0.33 -3.23 11.69
CA VAL A 20 0.36 -2.39 10.70
C VAL A 20 -0.15 -2.66 9.29
N VAL A 21 -0.45 -3.92 8.95
CA VAL A 21 -1.08 -4.26 7.66
C VAL A 21 -2.47 -3.66 7.53
N SER A 22 -3.32 -3.80 8.55
CA SER A 22 -4.64 -3.14 8.58
C SER A 22 -4.53 -1.62 8.42
N SER A 23 -3.54 -1.00 9.07
CA SER A 23 -3.25 0.42 8.92
C SER A 23 -2.83 0.79 7.49
N LEU A 24 -1.98 -0.01 6.84
CA LEU A 24 -1.58 0.17 5.44
C LEU A 24 -2.74 -0.04 4.45
N GLN A 25 -3.74 -0.83 4.83
CA GLN A 25 -4.99 -1.03 4.08
C GLN A 25 -5.99 0.10 4.29
N GLY A 26 -5.73 1.05 5.21
CA GLY A 26 -6.59 2.19 5.49
C GLY A 26 -7.68 1.92 6.54
N GLU A 27 -7.58 0.83 7.31
CA GLU A 27 -8.52 0.52 8.39
C GLU A 27 -8.25 1.37 9.66
N ASP A 28 -9.29 1.72 10.41
CA ASP A 28 -9.14 2.40 11.71
C ASP A 28 -8.60 1.45 12.77
N CYS A 29 -7.31 1.59 13.08
CA CYS A 29 -6.61 0.70 14.00
C CYS A 29 -6.60 1.20 15.47
N ARG A 30 -7.32 2.27 15.82
CA ARG A 30 -7.27 2.87 17.17
C ARG A 30 -7.62 1.90 18.29
N GLU A 31 -8.65 1.08 18.10
CA GLU A 31 -9.04 0.06 19.09
C GLU A 31 -8.05 -1.11 19.13
N ALA A 32 -7.55 -1.54 17.97
CA ALA A 32 -6.53 -2.58 17.88
C ALA A 32 -5.24 -2.19 18.60
N VAL A 33 -4.82 -0.92 18.52
CA VAL A 33 -3.66 -0.39 19.26
C VAL A 33 -3.90 -0.47 20.77
N ARG A 34 -5.10 -0.13 21.25
CA ARG A 34 -5.45 -0.23 22.67
C ARG A 34 -5.43 -1.68 23.17
N HIS A 35 -5.97 -2.62 22.39
CA HIS A 35 -5.94 -4.03 22.73
C HIS A 35 -4.53 -4.62 22.72
N LEU A 36 -3.70 -4.22 21.75
CA LEU A 36 -2.30 -4.64 21.69
C LEU A 36 -1.52 -4.12 22.90
N ARG A 37 -1.73 -2.86 23.29
CA ARG A 37 -1.13 -2.27 24.50
C ARG A 37 -1.53 -3.02 25.76
N ALA A 38 -2.82 -3.31 25.93
CA ALA A 38 -3.33 -4.02 27.10
C ALA A 38 -2.80 -5.47 27.21
N GLY A 39 -2.49 -6.11 26.08
CA GLY A 39 -2.00 -7.49 26.04
C GLY A 39 -0.48 -7.65 26.05
N ALA A 40 0.29 -6.59 25.79
CA ALA A 40 1.75 -6.66 25.61
C ALA A 40 2.55 -6.14 26.81
N ASP A 41 1.91 -5.50 27.80
CA ASP A 41 2.56 -4.83 28.94
C ASP A 41 3.74 -3.92 28.54
N LEU A 42 3.63 -3.28 27.36
CA LEU A 42 4.66 -2.43 26.78
C LEU A 42 4.43 -0.94 27.11
N PRO A 43 5.49 -0.17 27.41
CA PRO A 43 5.44 1.29 27.47
C PRO A 43 4.92 1.91 26.17
N GLU A 44 4.17 3.01 26.28
CA GLU A 44 3.56 3.69 25.13
C GLU A 44 4.58 4.15 24.09
N GLU A 45 5.73 4.67 24.54
CA GLU A 45 6.81 5.11 23.67
C GLU A 45 7.42 3.94 22.88
N GLN A 46 7.58 2.78 23.51
CA GLN A 46 8.11 1.59 22.85
C GLN A 46 7.13 1.04 21.82
N LEU A 47 5.83 0.97 22.17
CA LEU A 47 4.79 0.56 21.25
C LEU A 47 4.69 1.51 20.04
N GLY A 48 4.74 2.82 20.29
CA GLY A 48 4.74 3.84 19.22
C GLY A 48 5.95 3.70 18.29
N ALA A 49 7.15 3.53 18.86
CA ALA A 49 8.37 3.32 18.09
C ALA A 49 8.34 2.02 17.27
N LEU A 50 7.76 0.94 17.81
CA LEU A 50 7.60 -0.33 17.12
C LEU A 50 6.62 -0.23 15.95
N ILE A 51 5.43 0.34 16.18
CA ILE A 51 4.41 0.57 15.14
C ILE A 51 4.98 1.47 14.04
N ALA A 52 5.56 2.62 14.40
CA ALA A 52 6.14 3.53 13.41
C ALA A 52 7.31 2.89 12.63
N GLY A 53 8.17 2.14 13.32
CA GLY A 53 9.32 1.47 12.71
C GLY A 53 8.90 0.37 11.72
N THR A 54 8.00 -0.52 12.13
CA THR A 54 7.47 -1.58 11.25
C THR A 54 6.63 -1.02 10.12
N HIS A 55 5.80 0.00 10.37
CA HIS A 55 5.04 0.69 9.32
C HIS A 55 5.98 1.32 8.29
N THR A 56 7.00 2.05 8.73
CA THR A 56 7.99 2.67 7.84
C THR A 56 8.73 1.63 7.03
N LEU A 57 9.15 0.52 7.66
CA LEU A 57 9.86 -0.56 6.99
C LEU A 57 9.00 -1.19 5.89
N LEU A 58 7.76 -1.59 6.20
CA LEU A 58 6.85 -2.16 5.21
C LEU A 58 6.51 -1.15 4.12
N GLN A 59 6.26 0.12 4.48
CA GLN A 59 5.99 1.18 3.53
C GLN A 59 7.16 1.42 2.57
N GLN A 60 8.41 1.37 3.04
CA GLN A 60 9.57 1.47 2.15
C GLN A 60 9.72 0.25 1.26
N ALA A 61 9.48 -0.96 1.79
CA ALA A 61 9.49 -2.18 0.99
C ALA A 61 8.48 -2.08 -0.17
N LEU A 62 7.27 -1.60 0.10
CA LEU A 62 6.21 -1.48 -0.91
C LEU A 62 6.45 -0.40 -1.96
N ARG A 63 7.29 0.58 -1.66
CA ARG A 63 7.67 1.62 -2.62
C ARG A 63 8.68 1.14 -3.65
N LEU A 64 9.33 0.01 -3.40
CA LEU A 64 10.30 -0.55 -4.34
C LEU A 64 9.56 -1.19 -5.53
N PRO A 65 10.09 -1.05 -6.76
CA PRO A 65 9.54 -1.74 -7.91
C PRO A 65 9.43 -3.26 -7.65
N PRO A 66 8.34 -3.92 -8.06
CA PRO A 66 8.14 -5.36 -7.81
C PRO A 66 9.23 -6.24 -8.44
N ALA A 67 9.93 -5.75 -9.48
CA ALA A 67 11.08 -6.42 -10.08
C ALA A 67 12.34 -6.42 -9.18
N SER A 68 12.46 -5.42 -8.28
CA SER A 68 13.60 -5.27 -7.38
C SER A 68 13.40 -5.99 -6.04
N LEU A 69 12.13 -6.24 -5.65
CA LEU A 69 11.81 -6.88 -4.37
C LEU A 69 11.78 -8.41 -4.47
N LYS A 70 12.92 -9.01 -4.83
CA LYS A 70 13.05 -10.48 -4.78
C LYS A 70 12.92 -10.94 -3.31
N PRO A 71 12.11 -11.96 -3.01
CA PRO A 71 11.86 -12.40 -1.63
C PRO A 71 13.15 -12.70 -0.84
N ASP A 72 14.14 -13.30 -1.51
CA ASP A 72 15.42 -13.65 -0.87
C ASP A 72 16.30 -12.43 -0.65
N THR A 73 16.31 -11.47 -1.57
CA THR A 73 17.00 -10.19 -1.40
C THR A 73 16.39 -9.38 -0.26
N PHE A 74 15.07 -9.34 -0.16
CA PHE A 74 14.38 -8.67 0.94
C PHE A 74 14.68 -9.32 2.29
N LYS A 75 14.68 -10.66 2.38
CA LYS A 75 15.08 -11.37 3.60
C LYS A 75 16.51 -11.05 4.03
N ASN A 76 17.45 -10.99 3.08
CA ASN A 76 18.84 -10.63 3.36
C ASN A 76 18.95 -9.19 3.88
N GLN A 77 18.23 -8.24 3.27
CA GLN A 77 18.18 -6.85 3.73
C GLN A 77 17.59 -6.71 5.15
N LEU A 78 16.57 -7.51 5.48
CA LEU A 78 16.02 -7.53 6.84
C LEU A 78 17.02 -8.11 7.86
N GLN A 79 17.83 -9.09 7.46
CA GLN A 79 18.91 -9.62 8.30
C GLN A 79 20.03 -8.60 8.51
N GLU A 80 20.40 -7.83 7.49
CA GLU A 80 21.35 -6.72 7.61
C GLU A 80 20.87 -5.62 8.57
N LEU A 81 19.54 -5.44 8.69
CA LEU A 81 18.92 -4.55 9.69
C LEU A 81 18.90 -5.16 11.11
N CYS A 82 19.59 -6.27 11.33
CA CYS A 82 19.64 -7.01 12.58
C CYS A 82 18.26 -7.44 13.09
N ILE A 83 17.32 -7.74 12.17
CA ILE A 83 16.00 -8.26 12.55
C ILE A 83 16.13 -9.77 12.82
N PRO A 84 15.60 -10.28 13.94
CA PRO A 84 15.62 -11.71 14.26
C PRO A 84 15.02 -12.57 13.13
N GLN A 85 15.68 -13.69 12.78
CA GLN A 85 15.31 -14.54 11.63
C GLN A 85 13.87 -15.07 11.69
N ASP A 86 13.36 -15.31 12.89
CA ASP A 86 11.99 -15.73 13.14
C ASP A 86 10.96 -14.66 12.75
N LEU A 87 11.33 -13.38 12.83
CA LEU A 87 10.49 -12.24 12.44
C LEU A 87 10.68 -11.86 10.96
N VAL A 88 11.86 -12.14 10.38
CA VAL A 88 12.17 -11.90 8.96
C VAL A 88 11.19 -12.63 8.04
N VAL A 89 10.86 -13.89 8.36
CA VAL A 89 9.90 -14.68 7.55
C VAL A 89 8.50 -14.06 7.60
N ASP A 90 8.07 -13.63 8.78
CA ASP A 90 6.75 -13.05 8.97
C ASP A 90 6.65 -11.69 8.23
N LEU A 91 7.68 -10.83 8.29
CA LEU A 91 7.76 -9.56 7.54
C LEU A 91 7.82 -9.76 6.02
N ALA A 92 8.66 -10.68 5.55
CA ALA A 92 8.79 -10.98 4.13
C ALA A 92 7.48 -11.50 3.52
N SER A 93 6.69 -12.24 4.29
CA SER A 93 5.38 -12.72 3.84
C SER A 93 4.36 -11.60 3.62
N VAL A 94 4.48 -10.49 4.34
CA VAL A 94 3.53 -9.37 4.30
C VAL A 94 3.80 -8.42 3.13
N GLY A 95 5.07 -8.14 2.83
CA GLY A 95 5.44 -7.28 1.70
C GLY A 95 4.89 -7.77 0.34
N ALA A 96 4.71 -9.09 0.20
CA ALA A 96 4.14 -9.70 -1.00
C ALA A 96 2.59 -9.71 -1.05
N ARG A 97 1.91 -9.30 0.02
CA ARG A 97 0.46 -9.54 0.22
C ARG A 97 -0.42 -8.31 0.17
N LEU A 98 0.14 -7.12 -0.07
CA LEU A 98 -0.68 -5.92 -0.05
C LEU A 98 -1.51 -5.78 -1.32
N PRO A 99 -2.77 -5.29 -1.19
CA PRO A 99 -3.65 -5.11 -2.32
C PRO A 99 -2.99 -4.20 -3.34
N HIS A 100 -2.72 -4.73 -4.53
CA HIS A 100 -2.33 -3.96 -5.69
C HIS A 100 -3.41 -4.10 -6.75
N VAL A 101 -3.44 -3.14 -7.67
CA VAL A 101 -4.34 -3.19 -8.81
C VAL A 101 -3.90 -4.34 -9.72
N ALA A 102 -4.72 -5.37 -9.84
CA ALA A 102 -4.45 -6.56 -10.64
C ALA A 102 -5.00 -6.43 -12.07
N ASP A 103 -6.18 -5.80 -12.23
CA ASP A 103 -6.81 -5.53 -13.53
C ASP A 103 -7.55 -4.19 -13.46
N PHE A 104 -7.50 -3.42 -14.55
CA PHE A 104 -8.21 -2.16 -14.66
C PHE A 104 -8.81 -2.02 -16.06
N ARG A 105 -10.13 -1.91 -16.14
CA ARG A 105 -10.88 -1.75 -17.38
C ARG A 105 -11.80 -0.55 -17.30
N TRP A 106 -11.93 0.18 -18.39
CA TRP A 106 -12.86 1.30 -18.50
C TRP A 106 -13.58 1.27 -19.85
N ARG A 107 -14.79 1.80 -19.89
CA ARG A 107 -15.55 2.06 -21.11
C ARG A 107 -16.28 3.40 -21.01
N VAL A 108 -16.49 4.04 -22.15
CA VAL A 108 -17.28 5.28 -22.23
C VAL A 108 -18.63 4.92 -22.84
N ASP A 109 -19.68 5.15 -22.08
CA ASP A 109 -21.05 5.00 -22.53
C ASP A 109 -21.59 6.39 -22.88
N VAL A 110 -22.37 6.48 -23.97
CA VAL A 110 -23.01 7.74 -24.39
C VAL A 110 -24.51 7.52 -24.40
N ALA A 111 -25.21 8.14 -23.45
CA ALA A 111 -26.67 8.16 -23.46
C ALA A 111 -27.15 9.16 -24.51
N ILE A 112 -28.01 8.70 -25.42
CA ILE A 112 -28.60 9.52 -26.50
C ILE A 112 -30.07 9.76 -26.17
N SER A 113 -30.43 11.00 -25.84
CA SER A 113 -31.84 11.40 -25.74
C SER A 113 -32.29 12.10 -27.03
N THR A 114 -33.33 11.58 -27.67
CA THR A 114 -33.92 12.12 -28.92
C THR A 114 -35.16 13.00 -28.66
N SER A 115 -35.51 13.27 -27.40
CA SER A 115 -36.66 14.11 -27.07
C SER A 115 -36.42 15.58 -27.45
N ALA A 116 -37.45 16.24 -27.99
CA ALA A 116 -37.37 17.62 -28.48
C ALA A 116 -37.04 18.66 -27.39
N LEU A 117 -37.22 18.32 -26.10
CA LEU A 117 -37.00 19.23 -24.97
C LEU A 117 -35.55 19.23 -24.44
N ALA A 118 -34.81 18.14 -24.63
CA ALA A 118 -33.44 18.01 -24.12
C ALA A 118 -32.67 17.01 -24.97
N ARG A 119 -32.10 17.50 -26.07
CA ARG A 119 -31.17 16.74 -26.90
C ARG A 119 -29.81 16.73 -26.20
N SER A 120 -29.63 15.86 -25.19
CA SER A 120 -28.37 15.70 -24.49
C SER A 120 -27.66 14.42 -24.92
N LEU A 121 -26.37 14.56 -25.27
CA LEU A 121 -25.40 13.49 -25.28
C LEU A 121 -24.69 13.58 -23.93
N GLN A 122 -25.05 12.70 -22.99
CA GLN A 122 -24.39 12.66 -21.69
C GLN A 122 -23.40 11.49 -21.69
N PRO A 123 -22.09 11.75 -21.85
CA PRO A 123 -21.08 10.72 -21.73
C PRO A 123 -20.85 10.39 -20.26
N SER A 124 -20.77 9.09 -19.95
CA SER A 124 -20.29 8.60 -18.66
C SER A 124 -19.24 7.52 -18.83
N VAL A 125 -18.32 7.45 -17.87
CA VAL A 125 -17.23 6.48 -17.89
C VAL A 125 -17.52 5.41 -16.86
N LEU A 126 -17.67 4.17 -17.29
CA LEU A 126 -17.76 3.05 -16.36
C LEU A 126 -16.38 2.46 -16.15
N MET A 127 -15.98 2.35 -14.89
CA MET A 127 -14.68 1.85 -14.47
C MET A 127 -14.86 0.56 -13.66
N HIS A 128 -14.00 -0.42 -13.94
CA HIS A 128 -13.91 -1.70 -13.26
C HIS A 128 -12.46 -1.93 -12.83
N LEU A 129 -12.26 -2.01 -11.52
CA LEU A 129 -10.99 -2.28 -10.87
C LEU A 129 -11.04 -3.64 -10.18
N LYS A 130 -10.04 -4.50 -10.41
CA LYS A 130 -9.82 -5.70 -9.61
C LYS A 130 -8.55 -5.55 -8.80
N LEU A 131 -8.65 -5.82 -7.52
CA LEU A 131 -7.52 -5.83 -6.60
C LEU A 131 -6.98 -7.26 -6.46
N SER A 132 -5.72 -7.37 -6.05
CA SER A 132 -5.05 -8.66 -5.85
C SER A 132 -5.63 -9.51 -4.71
N ASP A 133 -6.46 -8.92 -3.84
CA ASP A 133 -7.21 -9.62 -2.81
C ASP A 133 -8.48 -10.31 -3.34
N GLY A 134 -8.75 -10.20 -4.65
CA GLY A 134 -9.92 -10.76 -5.32
C GLY A 134 -11.15 -9.86 -5.31
N SER A 135 -11.10 -8.71 -4.62
CA SER A 135 -12.19 -7.74 -4.64
C SER A 135 -12.27 -7.02 -5.99
N ALA A 136 -13.49 -6.67 -6.38
CA ALA A 136 -13.77 -5.97 -7.63
C ALA A 136 -14.69 -4.76 -7.37
N LEU A 137 -14.25 -3.59 -7.81
CA LEU A 137 -14.99 -2.33 -7.69
C LEU A 137 -15.50 -1.92 -9.07
N HIS A 138 -16.80 -1.66 -9.16
CA HIS A 138 -17.46 -1.17 -10.37
C HIS A 138 -18.18 0.13 -10.03
N PHE A 139 -17.85 1.20 -10.75
CA PHE A 139 -18.46 2.49 -10.49
C PHE A 139 -18.48 3.37 -11.74
N GLU A 140 -19.43 4.28 -11.77
CA GLU A 140 -19.57 5.29 -12.82
C GLU A 140 -18.82 6.56 -12.42
N VAL A 141 -18.06 7.12 -13.36
CA VAL A 141 -17.26 8.32 -13.18
C VAL A 141 -17.70 9.37 -14.18
N PRO A 142 -18.09 10.57 -13.70
CA PRO A 142 -18.34 11.71 -14.56
C PRO A 142 -17.10 12.08 -15.37
N THR A 143 -17.29 12.51 -16.63
CA THR A 143 -16.19 12.86 -17.54
C THR A 143 -15.19 13.85 -16.92
N ALA A 144 -15.66 14.84 -16.15
CA ALA A 144 -14.79 15.79 -15.45
C ALA A 144 -13.83 15.10 -14.46
N LYS A 145 -14.35 14.19 -13.62
CA LYS A 145 -13.55 13.43 -12.64
C LYS A 145 -12.59 12.46 -13.31
N PHE A 146 -12.98 11.88 -14.45
CA PHE A 146 -12.08 11.06 -15.24
C PHE A 146 -10.88 11.87 -15.77
N GLN A 147 -11.10 13.11 -16.25
CA GLN A 147 -10.01 13.98 -16.69
C GLN A 147 -9.10 14.41 -15.54
N GLU A 148 -9.67 14.71 -14.36
CA GLU A 148 -8.87 14.97 -13.14
C GLU A 148 -7.97 13.78 -12.79
N LEU A 149 -8.52 12.55 -12.78
CA LEU A 149 -7.76 11.34 -12.52
C LEU A 149 -6.64 11.14 -13.55
N ARG A 150 -6.94 11.30 -14.84
CA ARG A 150 -5.96 11.20 -15.92
C ARG A 150 -4.79 12.18 -15.72
N PHE A 151 -5.08 13.43 -15.35
CA PHE A 151 -4.06 14.42 -15.08
C PHE A 151 -3.22 14.05 -13.86
N ALA A 152 -3.85 13.64 -12.75
CA ALA A 152 -3.16 13.24 -11.54
C ALA A 152 -2.22 12.04 -11.78
N VAL A 153 -2.68 11.02 -12.51
CA VAL A 153 -1.85 9.86 -12.88
C VAL A 153 -0.66 10.28 -13.74
N ALA A 154 -0.87 11.13 -14.74
CA ALA A 154 0.22 11.62 -15.59
C ALA A 154 1.27 12.41 -14.78
N LEU A 155 0.83 13.20 -13.80
CA LEU A 155 1.72 13.95 -12.90
C LEU A 155 2.56 12.99 -12.05
N VAL A 156 1.93 12.01 -11.41
CA VAL A 156 2.65 11.00 -10.60
C VAL A 156 3.64 10.22 -11.45
N LEU A 157 3.27 9.78 -12.66
CA LEU A 157 4.17 9.07 -13.56
C LEU A 157 5.37 9.93 -13.98
N LYS A 158 5.15 11.23 -14.21
CA LYS A 158 6.24 12.17 -14.51
C LYS A 158 7.20 12.29 -13.32
N GLU A 159 6.67 12.49 -12.12
CA GLU A 159 7.48 12.58 -10.89
C GLU A 159 8.26 11.29 -10.62
N MET A 160 7.64 10.13 -10.81
CA MET A 160 8.30 8.83 -10.70
C MET A 160 9.45 8.69 -11.70
N ALA A 161 9.24 9.07 -12.95
CA ALA A 161 10.28 9.02 -13.98
C ALA A 161 11.44 9.99 -13.70
N GLU A 162 11.15 11.18 -13.15
CA GLU A 162 12.19 12.11 -12.71
C GLU A 162 12.98 11.56 -11.50
N LEU A 163 12.31 10.89 -10.58
CA LEU A 163 12.95 10.26 -9.42
C LEU A 163 13.86 9.12 -9.85
N GLU A 164 13.40 8.26 -10.76
CA GLU A 164 14.17 7.15 -11.33
C GLU A 164 15.49 7.66 -11.95
N LYS A 165 15.43 8.69 -12.79
CA LYS A 165 16.62 9.33 -13.37
C LYS A 165 17.58 9.90 -12.33
N ARG A 166 17.08 10.41 -11.20
CA ARG A 166 17.93 10.91 -10.09
C ARG A 166 18.57 9.75 -9.33
N CYS A 167 17.87 8.64 -9.15
CA CYS A 167 18.38 7.44 -8.49
C CYS A 167 19.48 6.75 -9.31
N GLU A 168 19.29 6.60 -10.63
CA GLU A 168 20.31 6.04 -11.53
C GLU A 168 21.63 6.82 -11.47
N ARG A 169 21.55 8.16 -11.44
CA ARG A 169 22.73 9.03 -11.34
C ARG A 169 23.49 8.83 -10.03
N LYS A 170 22.78 8.65 -8.90
CA LYS A 170 23.40 8.45 -7.58
C LYS A 170 24.02 7.07 -7.38
N LEU A 171 23.67 6.08 -8.20
CA LEU A 171 24.25 4.73 -8.15
C LEU A 171 25.55 4.62 -8.96
N GLN A 172 25.88 5.64 -9.76
CA GLN A 172 27.09 5.70 -10.58
C GLN A 172 28.22 6.53 -9.94
N ASP A 173 27.92 7.29 -8.89
CA ASP A 173 28.88 8.04 -8.05
C ASP A 173 29.28 7.22 -6.81
#